data_AF-A0A8I0FBY2-F1
#
_entry.id   AF-A0A8I0FBY2-F1
#
_cell.length_a   1.000
_cell.length_b   1.000
_cell.length_c   1.000
_cell.angle_alpha   90.00
_cell.angle_beta   90.00
_cell.angle_gamma   90.00
#
_symmetry.space_group_name_H-M   'P 1'
#
loop_
_entity.id
_entity.type
_entity.pdbx_description
1 polymer ?
#
loop_
_entity_poly.entity_id
_entity_poly.type
_entity_poly.pdbx_seq_one_letter_code
_entity_poly.pdbx_strand_id
1 'polypeptide(L)'
;GSSVLFLTGCQHFTQPKAAVTHQVQDEKHFNLQGKIGVRTPQQTGSAFFTWIQQQDNFDIELSGILGVGKTQIQGKPGEVTLNSAKTGLITAASPEELLERATGWQAPITHLTSW
;
A
#
# COMPACT_ATOMS: atom_id res chain seq x y z
N GLY A 1 -63.77 -27.64 -16.58
CA GLY A 1 -62.72 -28.44 -17.21
C GLY A 1 -61.65 -27.52 -17.77
N SER A 2 -60.40 -27.96 -17.68
CA SER A 2 -59.19 -27.49 -18.38
C SER A 2 -58.50 -26.21 -17.91
N SER A 3 -57.45 -26.44 -17.12
CA SER A 3 -56.26 -25.60 -16.94
C SER A 3 -55.45 -25.49 -18.25
N VAL A 4 -54.72 -24.38 -18.46
CA VAL A 4 -53.50 -24.37 -19.30
C VAL A 4 -52.42 -23.53 -18.61
N LEU A 5 -51.26 -24.15 -18.46
CA LEU A 5 -50.01 -23.62 -17.93
C LEU A 5 -49.24 -22.92 -19.06
N PHE A 6 -48.62 -21.76 -18.78
CA PHE A 6 -47.58 -21.18 -19.64
C PHE A 6 -46.23 -21.31 -18.94
N LEU A 7 -45.36 -22.16 -19.47
CA LEU A 7 -43.97 -22.29 -19.06
C LEU A 7 -43.13 -21.33 -19.91
N THR A 8 -42.60 -20.26 -19.31
CA THR A 8 -41.64 -19.37 -19.96
C THR A 8 -40.23 -19.95 -19.80
N GLY A 9 -39.58 -20.26 -20.92
CA GLY A 9 -38.23 -20.80 -20.94
C GLY A 9 -37.16 -19.73 -20.71
N CYS A 10 -36.16 -20.03 -19.88
CA CYS A 10 -34.94 -19.23 -19.78
C CYS A 10 -33.92 -19.70 -20.82
N GLN A 11 -33.61 -18.85 -21.80
CA GLN A 11 -32.49 -19.07 -22.72
C GLN A 11 -31.16 -18.87 -22.00
N HIS A 12 -30.32 -19.91 -21.99
CA HIS A 12 -29.00 -19.89 -21.37
C HIS A 12 -28.00 -19.33 -22.39
N PHE A 13 -27.66 -18.05 -22.27
CA PHE A 13 -26.62 -17.44 -23.09
C PHE A 13 -25.25 -17.94 -22.59
N THR A 14 -24.68 -18.92 -23.28
CA THR A 14 -23.31 -19.37 -23.02
C THR A 14 -22.35 -18.40 -23.70
N GLN A 15 -21.76 -17.49 -22.91
CA GLN A 15 -20.67 -16.64 -23.36
C GLN A 15 -19.42 -17.53 -23.53
N PRO A 16 -18.79 -17.61 -24.71
CA PRO A 16 -17.53 -18.31 -24.84
C PRO A 16 -16.49 -17.55 -24.03
N LYS A 17 -16.01 -18.17 -22.95
CA LYS A 17 -14.89 -17.69 -22.14
C LYS A 17 -13.65 -17.70 -23.02
N ALA A 18 -13.37 -16.58 -23.69
CA ALA A 18 -12.04 -16.29 -24.18
C ALA A 18 -11.07 -16.58 -23.02
N ALA A 19 -10.03 -17.35 -23.29
CA ALA A 19 -8.98 -17.61 -22.33
C ALA A 19 -8.29 -16.27 -22.03
N VAL A 20 -8.82 -15.54 -21.05
CA VAL A 20 -8.11 -14.48 -20.37
C VAL A 20 -7.03 -15.20 -19.60
N THR A 21 -5.86 -15.32 -20.21
CA THR A 21 -4.62 -15.55 -19.47
C THR A 21 -4.55 -14.38 -18.51
N HIS A 22 -4.97 -14.58 -17.26
CA HIS A 22 -4.70 -13.62 -16.19
C HIS A 22 -3.19 -13.63 -15.99
N GLN A 23 -2.46 -12.91 -16.84
CA GLN A 23 -1.20 -12.33 -16.46
C GLN A 23 -1.58 -11.31 -15.38
N VAL A 24 -1.62 -11.77 -14.13
CA VAL A 24 -1.58 -10.88 -12.98
C VAL A 24 -0.17 -10.30 -12.98
N GLN A 25 0.12 -9.43 -13.95
CA GLN A 25 1.07 -8.37 -13.72
C GLN A 25 0.36 -7.52 -12.67
N ASP A 26 0.74 -7.73 -11.41
CA ASP A 26 0.27 -6.96 -10.27
C ASP A 26 0.86 -5.55 -10.44
N GLU A 27 0.30 -4.78 -11.38
CA GLU A 27 0.69 -3.42 -11.68
C GLU A 27 0.22 -2.55 -10.52
N LYS A 28 0.93 -2.63 -9.39
CA LYS A 28 0.66 -1.86 -8.18
C LYS A 28 1.02 -0.41 -8.44
N HIS A 29 0.08 0.34 -9.00
CA HIS A 29 0.17 1.79 -9.16
C HIS A 29 -0.91 2.42 -8.32
N PHE A 30 -0.50 3.19 -7.32
CA PHE A 30 -1.43 3.96 -6.52
C PHE A 30 -0.78 5.22 -5.96
N ASN A 31 -1.65 6.18 -5.63
CA ASN A 31 -1.30 7.34 -4.82
C ASN A 31 -2.21 7.33 -3.60
N LEU A 32 -1.63 7.27 -2.40
CA LEU A 32 -2.36 7.24 -1.14
C LEU A 32 -1.86 8.36 -0.24
N GLN A 33 -2.80 9.11 0.32
CA GLN A 33 -2.50 10.14 1.31
C GLN A 33 -3.36 9.91 2.54
N GLY A 34 -2.80 10.21 3.70
CA GLY A 34 -3.55 10.04 4.94
C GLY A 34 -2.82 10.50 6.18
N LYS A 35 -3.37 10.11 7.32
CA LYS A 35 -2.81 10.40 8.64
C LYS A 35 -2.68 9.11 9.42
N ILE A 36 -1.48 8.84 9.92
CA ILE A 36 -1.15 7.71 10.78
C ILE A 36 -1.22 8.18 12.22
N GLY A 37 -1.98 7.48 13.05
CA GLY A 37 -1.93 7.62 14.50
C GLY A 37 -0.91 6.64 15.08
N VAL A 38 -0.02 7.13 15.93
CA VAL A 38 0.99 6.29 16.59
C VAL A 38 0.74 6.31 18.09
N ARG A 39 0.70 5.13 18.70
CA ARG A 39 0.59 4.96 20.14
C ARG A 39 1.51 3.84 20.59
N THR A 40 2.54 4.20 21.33
CA THR A 40 3.50 3.30 21.97
C THR A 40 3.60 3.70 23.46
N PRO A 41 4.19 2.85 24.33
CA PRO A 41 4.43 3.25 25.72
C PRO A 41 5.29 4.53 25.85
N GLN A 42 6.16 4.79 24.87
CA GLN A 42 7.10 5.92 24.89
C GLN A 42 6.53 7.19 24.24
N GLN A 43 5.58 7.07 23.30
CA GLN A 43 5.08 8.20 22.51
C GLN A 43 3.65 7.99 21.98
N THR A 44 2.88 9.07 21.92
CA THR A 44 1.56 9.13 21.27
C THR A 44 1.45 10.36 20.37
N GLY A 45 0.89 10.20 19.17
CA GLY A 45 0.45 11.32 18.34
C GLY A 45 0.10 10.91 16.90
N SER A 46 0.42 11.76 15.92
CA SER A 46 0.12 11.49 14.52
C SER A 46 1.16 12.08 13.55
N ALA A 47 1.22 11.49 12.36
CA ALA A 47 1.91 12.03 11.19
C ALA A 47 1.02 11.94 9.95
N PHE A 48 1.20 12.86 9.02
CA PHE A 48 0.67 12.77 7.67
C PHE A 48 1.64 11.99 6.79
N PHE A 49 1.09 11.30 5.80
CA PHE A 49 1.88 10.61 4.81
C PHE A 49 1.32 10.81 3.39
N THR A 50 2.23 10.75 2.42
CA THR A 50 1.94 10.60 0.99
C THR A 50 2.73 9.40 0.49
N TRP A 51 2.08 8.49 -0.22
CA TRP A 51 2.67 7.31 -0.82
C TRP A 51 2.40 7.33 -2.32
N ILE A 52 3.45 7.22 -3.12
CA ILE A 52 3.37 6.96 -4.56
C ILE A 52 3.99 5.59 -4.85
N GLN A 53 3.18 4.63 -5.30
CA GLN A 53 3.61 3.30 -5.72
C GLN A 53 3.68 3.25 -7.25
N GLN A 54 4.79 2.73 -7.77
CA GLN A 54 5.01 2.50 -9.19
C GLN A 54 5.71 1.15 -9.38
N GLN A 55 4.93 0.09 -9.62
CA GLN A 55 5.46 -1.28 -9.74
C GLN A 55 6.21 -1.67 -8.46
N ASP A 56 7.50 -2.01 -8.57
CA ASP A 56 8.37 -2.35 -7.43
C ASP A 56 8.97 -1.11 -6.73
N ASN A 57 8.77 0.08 -7.31
CA ASN A 57 9.27 1.32 -6.74
C ASN A 57 8.20 1.97 -5.87
N PHE A 58 8.63 2.59 -4.78
CA PHE A 58 7.75 3.42 -3.97
C PHE A 58 8.48 4.62 -3.41
N ASP A 59 7.70 5.66 -3.14
CA ASP A 59 8.14 6.89 -2.52
C ASP A 59 7.11 7.27 -1.44
N ILE A 60 7.57 7.36 -0.20
CA ILE A 60 6.76 7.70 0.96
C ILE A 60 7.33 8.95 1.63
N GLU A 61 6.55 10.03 1.65
CA GLU A 61 6.85 11.23 2.42
C GLU A 61 6.06 11.19 3.74
N LEU A 62 6.74 11.43 4.86
CA LEU A 62 6.17 11.54 6.20
C LEU A 62 6.39 12.95 6.76
N SER A 63 5.35 13.51 7.39
CA SER A 63 5.42 14.80 8.08
C SER A 63 4.61 14.85 9.38
N GLY A 64 5.13 15.48 10.44
CA GLY A 64 4.35 15.65 11.68
C GLY A 64 5.11 16.07 12.93
N ILE A 65 4.34 16.25 14.01
CA ILE A 65 4.79 16.78 15.31
C ILE A 65 5.53 15.76 16.20
N LEU A 66 5.68 14.52 15.76
CA LEU A 66 6.29 13.43 16.55
C LEU A 66 7.78 13.19 16.28
N GLY A 67 8.53 14.25 16.00
CA GLY A 67 9.97 14.11 15.72
C GLY A 67 10.31 13.38 14.41
N VAL A 68 9.30 12.95 13.65
CA VAL A 68 9.42 12.49 12.26
C VAL A 68 9.91 13.61 11.34
N GLY A 69 9.60 14.87 11.65
CA GLY A 69 9.95 16.01 10.79
C GLY A 69 9.51 15.77 9.35
N LYS A 70 10.26 16.28 8.37
CA LYS A 70 10.15 15.83 6.99
C LYS A 70 11.06 14.62 6.78
N THR A 71 10.47 13.46 6.54
CA THR A 71 11.19 12.20 6.30
C THR A 71 10.74 11.59 4.97
N GLN A 72 11.69 11.17 4.16
CA GLN A 72 11.43 10.52 2.87
C GLN A 72 11.92 9.08 2.92
N ILE A 73 11.10 8.13 2.48
CA ILE A 73 11.49 6.72 2.32
C ILE A 73 11.27 6.34 0.87
N GLN A 74 12.31 5.81 0.22
CA GLN A 74 12.26 5.38 -1.17
C GLN A 74 12.69 3.94 -1.26
N GLY A 75 11.94 3.14 -1.99
CA GLY A 75 12.29 1.76 -2.28
C GLY A 75 12.31 1.50 -3.78
N LYS A 76 13.24 0.65 -4.18
CA LYS A 76 13.33 0.01 -5.49
C LYS A 76 13.88 -1.40 -5.30
N PRO A 77 13.83 -2.28 -6.31
CA PRO A 77 14.41 -3.61 -6.21
C PRO A 77 15.87 -3.58 -5.71
N GLY A 78 16.10 -4.22 -4.57
CA GLY A 78 17.44 -4.36 -3.95
C GLY A 78 17.95 -3.14 -3.18
N GLU A 79 17.21 -2.03 -3.10
CA GLU A 79 17.65 -0.84 -2.36
C GLU A 79 16.46 -0.11 -1.73
N VAL A 80 16.55 0.12 -0.42
CA VAL A 80 15.64 0.98 0.31
C VAL A 80 16.45 2.05 1.02
N THR A 81 16.04 3.31 0.88
CA THR A 81 16.70 4.47 1.47
C THR A 81 15.71 5.29 2.29
N LEU A 82 16.22 5.95 3.32
CA LEU A 82 15.49 6.95 4.08
C LEU A 82 16.35 8.20 4.24
N ASN A 83 15.78 9.36 3.98
CA ASN A 83 16.42 10.65 4.20
C ASN A 83 15.60 11.50 5.18
N SER A 84 16.24 12.00 6.23
CA SER A 84 15.64 12.91 7.21
C SER A 84 16.68 13.87 7.77
N ALA A 85 16.23 14.99 8.35
CA ALA A 85 17.12 15.92 9.04
C ALA A 85 17.82 15.28 10.26
N LYS A 86 17.23 14.24 10.85
CA LYS A 86 17.73 13.57 12.06
C LYS A 86 18.80 12.52 11.76
N THR A 87 18.62 11.78 10.67
CA THR A 87 19.49 10.63 10.31
C THR A 87 20.42 10.92 9.14
N GLY A 88 20.12 11.94 8.32
CA GLY A 88 20.66 12.00 6.97
C GLY A 88 20.13 10.84 6.10
N LEU A 89 20.87 10.52 5.04
CA LEU A 89 20.58 9.37 4.17
C LEU A 89 21.07 8.07 4.81
N ILE A 90 20.15 7.13 5.06
CA ILE A 90 20.44 5.79 5.56
C ILE A 90 19.80 4.73 4.65
N THR A 91 20.33 3.52 4.66
CA THR A 91 19.84 2.38 3.87
C THR A 91 19.60 1.16 4.76
N ALA A 92 18.67 0.29 4.34
CA ALA A 92 18.39 -0.97 5.00
C ALA A 92 17.78 -2.00 4.05
N ALA A 93 17.58 -3.23 4.53
CA ALA A 93 16.95 -4.30 3.77
C ALA A 93 15.42 -4.14 3.66
N SER A 94 14.81 -3.32 4.51
CA SER A 94 13.36 -3.12 4.54
C SER A 94 12.99 -1.67 4.90
N PRO A 95 11.85 -1.15 4.40
CA PRO A 95 11.33 0.15 4.81
C PRO A 95 10.96 0.20 6.30
N GLU A 96 10.54 -0.92 6.89
CA GLU A 96 10.24 -1.06 8.31
C GLU A 96 11.46 -0.74 9.19
N GLU A 97 12.61 -1.32 8.85
CA GLU A 97 13.85 -1.11 9.58
C GLU A 97 14.32 0.34 9.49
N LEU A 98 14.16 0.98 8.32
CA LEU A 98 14.45 2.40 8.15
C LEU A 98 13.54 3.27 9.01
N LEU A 99 12.23 3.00 8.98
CA LEU A 99 11.25 3.73 9.77
C LEU A 99 11.58 3.62 11.27
N GLU A 100 11.89 2.42 11.75
CA GLU A 100 12.27 2.20 13.14
C GLU A 100 13.54 2.96 13.51
N ARG A 101 14.59 2.90 12.69
CA ARG A 101 15.85 3.62 12.96
C ARG A 101 15.67 5.14 12.99
N ALA A 102 14.85 5.69 12.11
CA ALA A 102 14.64 7.14 12.02
C ALA A 102 13.69 7.66 13.11
N THR A 103 12.62 6.92 13.39
CA THR A 103 11.45 7.42 14.13
C THR A 103 11.15 6.64 15.41
N GLY A 104 11.69 5.42 15.53
CA GLY A 104 11.33 4.44 16.56
C GLY A 104 10.01 3.73 16.30
N TRP A 105 9.39 3.90 15.12
CA TRP A 105 8.11 3.30 14.80
C TRP A 105 8.28 2.03 14.00
N GLN A 106 7.48 1.02 14.35
CA GLN A 106 7.32 -0.19 13.57
C GLN A 106 5.93 -0.13 12.92
N ALA A 107 5.90 -0.04 11.59
CA ALA A 107 4.66 -0.05 10.82
C ALA A 107 4.85 -1.02 9.64
N PRO A 108 3.88 -1.93 9.35
CA PRO A 108 4.04 -2.93 8.31
C PRO A 108 3.82 -2.34 6.92
N ILE A 109 4.76 -1.51 6.46
CA ILE A 109 4.71 -0.80 5.17
C ILE A 109 4.57 -1.80 4.03
N THR A 110 5.37 -2.86 4.02
CA THR A 110 5.42 -3.87 2.96
C THR A 110 4.03 -4.52 2.73
N HIS A 111 3.22 -4.64 3.78
CA HIS A 111 1.90 -5.27 3.70
C HIS A 111 0.80 -4.33 3.17
N LEU A 112 1.04 -3.01 3.13
CA LEU A 112 0.08 -2.05 2.60
C LEU A 112 -0.05 -2.13 1.07
N THR A 113 0.93 -2.72 0.40
CA THR A 113 0.95 -2.84 -1.07
C THR A 113 0.14 -4.02 -1.61
N SER A 114 -0.46 -4.88 -0.78
CA SER A 114 -1.09 -6.13 -1.21
C SER A 114 -2.63 -6.07 -1.31
N TRP A 115 -3.21 -4.90 -1.56
CA TRP A 115 -4.67 -4.69 -1.60
C TRP A 115 -5.23 -4.63 -3.02
#